data_AF-A0A7S4IT23-F1
#
_entry.id   AF-A0A7S4IT23-F1
#
_cell.length_a   1.000
_cell.length_b   1.000
_cell.length_c   1.000
_cell.angle_alpha   90.00
_cell.angle_beta   90.00
_cell.angle_gamma   90.00
#
_symmetry.space_group_name_H-M   'P 1'
#
loop_
_entity.id
_entity.type
_entity.pdbx_description
1 polymer ?
#
loop_
_entity_poly.entity_id
_entity_poly.type
_entity_poly.pdbx_seq_one_letter_code
_entity_poly.pdbx_strand_id
1 'polypeptide(L)'
;PTSISLESAIFLTRQLVLIPEEMEHASSVYCQICCEDKKVLTDEQGITVECGHLIPCSECRDYNIEKVLRCKNCCSTITGTWTEGCNTRCPRLEETAKVSALCAICSSHLRKEARCCRNSKPLTQCKKKIRSKTLVFVQDPSIIQNPTPKDRPCSHYTLCQHCKKAIVKGHRSSTACPECKLLVEEGKIKISQKRSRVRFCLDTGLNQYVPPSKFKREESSQEEETKETGTNNNKTEKPHRVGWRFGEYQRVPIDALLC
;
A
#
# COMPACT_ATOMS: atom_id res chain seq x y z
N PRO A 1 15.79 -6.96 22.57
CA PRO A 1 14.98 -6.93 21.33
C PRO A 1 13.53 -7.35 21.59
N THR A 2 12.58 -6.43 21.40
CA THR A 2 11.15 -6.71 21.51
C THR A 2 10.61 -7.07 20.13
N SER A 3 10.45 -8.36 19.86
CA SER A 3 9.65 -8.83 18.74
C SER A 3 8.17 -8.69 19.13
N ILE A 4 7.38 -8.06 18.27
CA ILE A 4 5.96 -7.79 18.48
C ILE A 4 5.17 -8.45 17.35
N SER A 5 4.27 -9.35 17.72
CA SER A 5 3.38 -10.00 16.77
C SER A 5 2.28 -9.05 16.30
N LEU A 6 2.20 -8.84 14.99
CA LEU A 6 1.21 -8.01 14.32
C LEU A 6 0.12 -8.88 13.70
N GLU A 7 -0.88 -9.22 14.51
CA GLU A 7 -1.99 -10.08 14.12
C GLU A 7 -2.93 -9.42 13.09
N SER A 8 -3.59 -10.26 12.29
CA SER A 8 -4.62 -9.85 11.36
C SER A 8 -5.58 -11.01 11.10
N ALA A 9 -6.88 -10.72 11.02
CA ALA A 9 -7.87 -11.72 10.65
C ALA A 9 -7.77 -12.18 9.17
N ILE A 10 -7.01 -11.47 8.33
CA ILE A 10 -6.99 -11.67 6.86
C ILE A 10 -5.61 -12.09 6.35
N PHE A 11 -4.55 -11.86 7.12
CA PHE A 11 -3.17 -12.09 6.72
C PHE A 11 -2.46 -12.93 7.77
N LEU A 12 -1.43 -13.65 7.33
CA LEU A 12 -0.54 -14.36 8.24
C LEU A 12 0.12 -13.38 9.22
N THR A 13 0.53 -13.90 10.38
CA THR A 13 1.15 -13.07 11.42
C THR A 13 2.45 -12.47 10.90
N ARG A 14 2.67 -11.19 11.22
CA ARG A 14 3.89 -10.46 10.86
C ARG A 14 4.64 -10.13 12.13
N GLN A 15 5.95 -10.02 12.08
CA GLN A 15 6.77 -9.70 13.24
C GLN A 15 7.38 -8.31 13.08
N LEU A 16 7.04 -7.40 14.00
CA LEU A 16 7.69 -6.10 14.13
C LEU A 16 8.88 -6.24 15.08
N VAL A 17 10.08 -5.92 14.62
CA VAL A 17 11.32 -6.03 15.41
C VAL A 17 11.92 -4.64 15.55
N LEU A 18 12.26 -4.28 16.79
CA LEU A 18 13.01 -3.08 17.11
C LEU A 18 14.47 -3.45 17.39
N ILE A 19 15.38 -2.89 16.59
CA ILE A 19 16.83 -3.08 16.71
C ILE A 19 17.39 -1.98 17.62
N PRO A 20 17.94 -2.32 18.80
CA PRO A 20 18.66 -1.36 19.64
C PRO A 20 19.96 -0.90 18.95
N GLU A 21 20.33 0.37 19.11
CA GLU A 21 21.58 0.94 18.58
C GLU A 21 22.83 0.20 19.07
N GLU A 22 22.78 -0.36 20.28
CA GLU A 22 23.92 -1.04 20.91
C GLU A 22 24.01 -2.54 20.58
N MET A 23 23.05 -3.09 19.83
CA MET A 23 22.92 -4.54 19.59
C MET A 23 22.74 -4.91 18.12
N GLU A 24 23.44 -4.21 17.21
CA GLU A 24 23.40 -4.48 15.76
C GLU A 24 23.73 -5.94 15.39
N HIS A 25 24.31 -6.73 16.30
CA HIS A 25 24.74 -8.11 16.04
C HIS A 25 23.90 -9.21 16.74
N ALA A 26 22.86 -8.86 17.51
CA ALA A 26 22.12 -9.86 18.31
C ALA A 26 20.60 -9.63 18.32
N SER A 27 20.02 -9.18 17.21
CA SER A 27 18.55 -9.14 17.09
C SER A 27 18.00 -10.53 16.77
N SER A 28 16.92 -10.92 17.44
CA SER A 28 16.17 -12.15 17.17
C SER A 28 14.72 -11.86 16.81
N VAL A 29 14.10 -12.81 16.11
CA VAL A 29 12.69 -12.78 15.72
C VAL A 29 12.07 -14.16 15.90
N TYR A 30 10.90 -14.21 16.52
CA TYR A 30 10.17 -15.46 16.68
C TYR A 30 9.60 -15.94 15.33
N CYS A 31 10.01 -17.14 14.91
CA CYS A 31 9.50 -17.76 13.69
C CYS A 31 8.35 -18.71 14.01
N GLN A 32 7.15 -18.44 13.51
CA GLN A 32 5.97 -19.30 13.74
C GLN A 32 6.05 -20.67 13.05
N ILE A 33 6.98 -20.86 12.11
CA ILE A 33 7.18 -22.14 11.41
C ILE A 33 8.19 -23.01 12.15
N CYS A 34 9.28 -22.43 12.62
CA CYS A 34 10.26 -23.15 13.44
C CYS A 34 9.83 -23.29 14.90
N CYS A 35 8.88 -22.48 15.36
CA CYS A 35 8.45 -22.37 16.75
C CYS A 35 9.59 -22.00 17.73
N GLU A 36 10.52 -21.15 17.26
CA GLU A 36 11.67 -20.70 18.06
C GLU A 36 12.15 -19.32 17.60
N ASP A 37 12.94 -18.65 18.45
CA ASP A 37 13.61 -17.40 18.11
C ASP A 37 14.77 -17.64 17.15
N LYS A 38 14.77 -16.91 16.04
CA LYS A 38 15.79 -16.98 15.01
C LYS A 38 16.60 -15.71 14.96
N LYS A 39 17.90 -15.84 14.68
CA LYS A 39 18.78 -14.69 14.55
C LYS A 39 18.45 -13.92 13.27
N VAL A 40 18.43 -12.60 13.40
CA VAL A 40 18.38 -11.67 12.26
C VAL A 40 19.83 -11.44 11.83
N LEU A 41 20.13 -11.83 10.59
CA LEU A 41 21.43 -11.67 9.97
C LEU A 41 21.40 -10.41 9.10
N THR A 42 22.45 -9.61 9.19
CA THR A 42 22.65 -8.45 8.33
C THR A 42 23.93 -8.66 7.54
N ASP A 43 23.80 -8.73 6.22
CA ASP A 43 24.89 -8.94 5.27
C ASP A 43 24.88 -7.84 4.19
N GLU A 44 25.83 -7.89 3.25
CA GLU A 44 25.89 -6.94 2.12
C GLU A 44 24.68 -7.02 1.18
N GLN A 45 23.98 -8.16 1.16
CA GLN A 45 22.82 -8.41 0.31
C GLN A 45 21.51 -7.91 0.95
N GLY A 46 21.52 -7.71 2.27
CA GLY A 46 20.44 -7.10 3.03
C GLY A 46 20.26 -7.72 4.41
N ILE A 47 18.98 -7.84 4.80
CA ILE A 47 18.59 -8.35 6.11
C ILE A 47 17.83 -9.65 5.89
N THR A 48 18.34 -10.73 6.46
CA THR A 48 17.78 -12.07 6.37
C THR A 48 17.54 -12.64 7.76
N VAL A 49 16.77 -13.73 7.83
CA VAL A 49 16.57 -14.49 9.06
C VAL A 49 17.20 -15.85 8.85
N GLU A 50 17.94 -16.35 9.85
CA GLU A 50 18.71 -17.60 9.79
C GLU A 50 17.92 -18.80 9.22
N CYS A 51 16.62 -18.88 9.49
CA CYS A 51 15.76 -19.98 9.01
C CYS A 51 15.27 -19.82 7.55
N GLY A 52 15.40 -18.65 6.93
CA GLY A 52 14.86 -18.36 5.60
C GLY A 52 13.33 -18.27 5.50
N HIS A 53 12.57 -18.66 6.52
CA HIS A 53 11.10 -18.65 6.50
C HIS A 53 10.45 -17.26 6.57
N LEU A 54 11.23 -16.23 6.91
CA LEU A 54 10.77 -14.87 7.12
C LEU A 54 11.59 -13.91 6.25
N ILE A 55 10.90 -13.01 5.56
CA ILE A 55 11.50 -11.99 4.70
C ILE A 55 11.09 -10.58 5.14
N PRO A 56 11.96 -9.55 4.98
CA PRO A 56 11.62 -8.18 5.31
C PRO A 56 10.61 -7.58 4.31
N CYS A 57 9.56 -6.92 4.80
CA CYS A 57 8.60 -6.19 3.98
C CYS A 57 8.72 -4.67 4.22
N SER A 58 9.31 -3.96 3.27
CA SER A 58 9.57 -2.52 3.35
C SER A 58 8.29 -1.68 3.45
N GLU A 59 7.22 -2.07 2.76
CA GLU A 59 5.94 -1.36 2.78
C GLU A 59 5.22 -1.51 4.14
N CYS A 60 5.26 -2.71 4.73
CA CYS A 60 4.74 -2.92 6.10
C CYS A 60 5.59 -2.18 7.12
N ARG A 61 6.92 -2.12 6.93
CA ARG A 61 7.81 -1.31 7.77
C ARG A 61 7.43 0.17 7.69
N ASP A 62 7.31 0.73 6.49
CA ASP A 62 6.95 2.13 6.29
C ASP A 62 5.58 2.48 6.90
N TYR A 63 4.60 1.59 6.73
CA TYR A 63 3.29 1.74 7.39
C TYR A 63 3.41 1.81 8.92
N ASN A 64 4.23 0.95 9.54
CA ASN A 64 4.45 0.98 10.98
C ASN A 64 5.24 2.21 11.42
N ILE A 65 6.24 2.66 10.64
CA ILE A 65 6.98 3.90 10.91
C ILE A 65 6.01 5.10 10.98
N GLU A 66 5.07 5.21 10.05
CA GLU A 66 4.06 6.29 10.09
C GLU A 66 3.17 6.23 11.34
N LYS A 67 2.85 5.02 11.84
CA LYS A 67 2.16 4.87 13.13
C LYS A 67 3.04 5.28 14.31
N VAL A 68 4.29 4.82 14.36
CA VAL A 68 5.23 5.16 15.44
C VAL A 68 5.46 6.66 15.51
N LEU A 69 5.64 7.32 14.36
CA LEU A 69 5.76 8.78 14.29
C LEU A 69 4.57 9.49 14.92
N ARG A 70 3.37 8.91 14.92
CA ARG A 70 2.15 9.48 15.52
C ARG A 70 1.97 9.11 16.99
N CYS A 71 2.80 8.24 17.55
CA CYS A 71 2.77 7.85 18.95
C CYS A 71 3.84 8.63 19.72
N LYS A 72 3.44 9.51 20.65
CA LYS A 72 4.39 10.32 21.45
C LYS A 72 5.39 9.44 22.19
N ASN A 73 4.90 8.43 22.90
CA ASN A 73 5.72 7.56 23.73
C ASN A 73 6.76 6.80 22.89
N CYS A 74 6.32 5.96 21.96
CA CYS A 74 7.24 5.12 21.17
C CYS A 74 8.18 5.92 20.26
N CYS A 75 7.72 7.05 19.70
CA CYS A 75 8.60 7.92 18.93
C CYS A 75 9.73 8.43 19.83
N SER A 76 9.42 9.03 20.98
CA SER A 76 10.44 9.51 21.92
C SER A 76 11.38 8.41 22.40
N THR A 77 10.86 7.23 22.73
CA THR A 77 11.69 6.10 23.17
C THR A 77 12.69 5.66 22.09
N ILE A 78 12.28 5.63 20.82
CA ILE A 78 13.13 5.13 19.73
C ILE A 78 14.13 6.19 19.25
N THR A 79 13.70 7.45 19.12
CA THR A 79 14.51 8.53 18.53
C THR A 79 15.24 9.39 19.56
N GLY A 80 14.87 9.29 20.84
CA GLY A 80 15.27 10.17 21.94
C GLY A 80 14.52 11.51 21.98
N THR A 81 13.73 11.83 20.95
CA THR A 81 13.06 13.14 20.84
C THR A 81 11.68 13.04 20.19
N TRP A 82 10.73 13.84 20.69
CA TRP A 82 9.43 14.00 20.04
C TRP A 82 9.46 15.21 19.11
N THR A 83 9.06 15.02 17.85
CA THR A 83 8.80 16.16 16.95
C THR A 83 7.39 16.69 17.23
N GLU A 84 7.30 17.92 17.73
CA GLU A 84 6.02 18.62 17.91
C GLU A 84 5.35 19.00 16.58
N GLY A 85 4.12 19.51 16.66
CA GLY A 85 3.42 20.04 15.49
C GLY A 85 4.13 21.27 14.90
N CYS A 86 4.00 21.50 13.60
CA CYS A 86 4.63 22.67 12.96
C CYS A 86 4.00 24.02 13.32
N ASN A 87 2.82 24.02 13.94
CA ASN A 87 2.10 25.20 14.42
C ASN A 87 1.02 24.78 15.43
N THR A 88 0.36 25.76 16.05
CA THR A 88 -0.69 25.58 17.07
C THR A 88 -1.95 24.88 16.57
N ARG A 89 -2.18 24.84 15.25
CA ARG A 89 -3.33 24.17 14.62
C ARG A 89 -2.93 22.86 13.93
N CYS A 90 -1.76 22.33 14.23
CA CYS A 90 -1.27 21.13 13.58
C CYS A 90 -2.08 19.91 14.06
N PRO A 91 -2.66 19.08 13.18
CA PRO A 91 -3.44 17.90 13.59
C PRO A 91 -2.66 16.94 14.49
N ARG A 92 -1.33 16.95 14.42
CA ARG A 92 -0.41 16.17 15.26
C ARG A 92 -0.47 16.56 16.74
N LEU A 93 -1.09 17.68 17.10
CA LEU A 93 -1.31 18.06 18.49
C LEU A 93 -2.51 17.31 19.10
N GLU A 94 -3.40 16.76 18.27
CA GLU A 94 -4.63 16.12 18.68
C GLU A 94 -4.55 14.60 18.59
N GLU A 95 -5.17 13.90 19.54
CA GLU A 95 -5.34 12.46 19.50
C GLU A 95 -6.48 12.05 18.56
N THR A 96 -6.38 10.83 18.02
CA THR A 96 -7.47 10.26 17.23
C THR A 96 -8.56 9.72 18.13
N ALA A 97 -9.81 10.07 17.82
CA ALA A 97 -10.98 9.47 18.48
C ALA A 97 -11.25 8.02 18.01
N LYS A 98 -10.56 7.55 16.96
CA LYS A 98 -10.80 6.20 16.42
C LYS A 98 -10.17 5.15 17.32
N VAL A 99 -11.01 4.29 17.92
CA VAL A 99 -10.58 3.17 18.79
C VAL A 99 -9.61 2.23 18.09
N SER A 100 -9.74 2.05 16.77
CA SER A 100 -8.86 1.17 15.99
C SER A 100 -7.49 1.78 15.68
N ALA A 101 -7.25 3.05 15.99
CA ALA A 101 -6.02 3.75 15.66
C ALA A 101 -5.07 3.79 16.86
N LEU A 102 -4.62 2.59 17.24
CA LEU A 102 -3.67 2.35 18.33
C LEU A 102 -2.26 2.12 17.80
N CYS A 103 -1.27 2.44 18.63
CA CYS A 103 0.13 2.13 18.39
C CYS A 103 0.35 0.62 18.44
N ALA A 104 1.07 0.06 17.46
CA ALA A 104 1.37 -1.36 17.45
C ALA A 104 2.35 -1.81 18.55
N ILE A 105 3.08 -0.88 19.17
CA ILE A 105 4.11 -1.18 20.18
C ILE A 105 3.56 -1.04 21.60
N CYS A 106 2.90 0.08 21.91
CA CYS A 106 2.43 0.38 23.27
C CYS A 106 0.90 0.42 23.41
N SER A 107 0.16 0.14 22.33
CA SER A 107 -1.31 0.18 22.29
C SER A 107 -1.96 1.53 22.65
N SER A 108 -1.19 2.60 22.84
CA SER A 108 -1.74 3.95 23.09
C SER A 108 -2.40 4.56 21.84
N HIS A 109 -3.33 5.49 22.04
CA HIS A 109 -3.98 6.22 20.95
C HIS A 109 -2.97 7.00 20.09
N LEU A 110 -3.13 6.88 18.77
CA LEU A 110 -2.29 7.62 17.82
C LEU A 110 -2.79 9.05 17.65
N ARG A 111 -1.88 9.99 17.46
CA ARG A 111 -2.25 11.37 17.07
C ARG A 111 -2.79 11.45 15.65
N LYS A 112 -3.52 12.50 15.27
CA LYS A 112 -4.03 12.64 13.90
C LYS A 112 -2.88 12.79 12.90
N GLU A 113 -3.09 12.29 11.68
CA GLU A 113 -2.13 12.45 10.59
C GLU A 113 -2.10 13.92 10.14
N ALA A 114 -0.90 14.50 10.06
CA ALA A 114 -0.72 15.89 9.69
C ALA A 114 0.07 16.00 8.38
N ARG A 115 -0.59 16.48 7.31
CA ARG A 115 0.07 16.71 6.02
C ARG A 115 0.98 17.95 6.03
N CYS A 116 0.67 18.94 6.86
CA CYS A 116 1.38 20.22 6.92
C CYS A 116 2.84 20.13 7.39
N CYS A 117 3.20 19.11 8.18
CA CYS A 117 4.57 18.92 8.68
C CYS A 117 5.28 17.72 8.05
N ARG A 118 4.70 17.07 7.03
CA ARG A 118 5.21 15.80 6.46
C ARG A 118 6.66 15.90 5.99
N ASN A 119 7.04 17.05 5.44
CA ASN A 119 8.36 17.31 4.86
C ASN A 119 9.24 18.18 5.77
N SER A 120 8.87 18.38 7.04
CA SER A 120 9.71 19.14 7.96
C SER A 120 11.03 18.39 8.22
N LYS A 121 12.13 19.13 8.37
CA LYS A 121 13.45 18.54 8.67
C LYS A 121 13.41 17.68 9.95
N PRO A 122 12.80 18.12 11.06
CA PRO A 122 12.74 17.31 12.29
C PRO A 122 12.00 15.98 12.09
N LEU A 123 10.86 16.01 11.38
CA LEU A 123 10.07 14.80 11.16
C LEU A 123 10.78 13.83 10.21
N THR A 124 11.45 14.34 9.18
CA THR A 124 12.25 13.55 8.24
C THR A 124 13.42 12.87 8.94
N GLN A 125 14.10 13.59 9.84
CA GLN A 125 15.18 13.02 10.67
C GLN A 125 14.65 11.94 11.62
N CYS A 126 13.53 12.19 12.31
CA CYS A 126 12.89 11.18 13.16
C CYS A 126 12.49 9.95 12.35
N LYS A 127 11.90 10.13 11.17
CA LYS A 127 11.54 9.04 10.27
C LYS A 127 12.75 8.19 9.88
N LYS A 128 13.89 8.84 9.56
CA LYS A 128 15.14 8.15 9.24
C LYS A 128 15.65 7.32 10.43
N LYS A 129 15.65 7.88 11.64
CA LYS A 129 16.05 7.18 12.88
C LYS A 129 15.14 5.98 13.20
N ILE A 130 13.82 6.14 13.08
CA ILE A 130 12.90 5.02 13.31
C ILE A 130 13.12 3.94 12.25
N ARG A 131 13.33 4.33 10.99
CA ARG A 131 13.55 3.41 9.89
C ARG A 131 14.80 2.53 10.06
N SER A 132 15.90 3.07 10.58
CA SER A 132 17.10 2.28 10.84
C SER A 132 16.92 1.30 12.01
N LYS A 133 16.01 1.60 12.95
CA LYS A 133 15.75 0.78 14.14
C LYS A 133 14.56 -0.17 14.01
N THR A 134 13.83 -0.15 12.90
CA THR A 134 12.56 -0.90 12.77
C THR A 134 12.61 -1.82 11.57
N LEU A 135 12.24 -3.08 11.78
CA LEU A 135 12.02 -4.06 10.73
C LEU A 135 10.64 -4.68 10.87
N VAL A 136 10.07 -5.09 9.74
CA VAL A 136 8.85 -5.89 9.73
C VAL A 136 9.11 -7.10 8.85
N PHE A 137 9.04 -8.27 9.47
CA PHE A 137 9.15 -9.56 8.81
C PHE A 137 7.77 -10.11 8.51
N VAL A 138 7.66 -10.73 7.34
CA VAL A 138 6.49 -11.47 6.89
C VAL A 138 6.94 -12.87 6.48
N GLN A 139 6.02 -13.83 6.46
CA GLN A 139 6.35 -15.17 5.98
C GLN A 139 6.79 -15.13 4.51
N ASP A 140 7.84 -15.87 4.16
CA ASP A 140 8.26 -16.02 2.77
C ASP A 140 7.13 -16.69 1.97
N PRO A 141 6.61 -16.09 0.88
CA PRO A 141 5.65 -16.75 0.02
C PRO A 141 6.17 -18.04 -0.63
N SER A 142 7.50 -18.22 -0.77
CA SER A 142 8.10 -19.37 -1.47
C SER A 142 7.82 -20.72 -0.79
N ILE A 143 7.64 -20.71 0.52
CA ILE A 143 7.41 -21.92 1.34
C ILE A 143 5.95 -22.33 1.43
N ILE A 144 5.02 -21.52 0.91
CA ILE A 144 3.57 -21.79 0.98
C ILE A 144 3.14 -22.58 -0.26
N GLN A 145 2.89 -23.88 -0.07
CA GLN A 145 2.36 -24.73 -1.13
C GLN A 145 0.85 -24.53 -1.30
N ASN A 146 0.38 -24.49 -2.55
CA ASN A 146 -1.04 -24.32 -2.90
C ASN A 146 -1.73 -23.15 -2.18
N PRO A 147 -1.21 -21.91 -2.32
CA PRO A 147 -1.65 -20.79 -1.52
C PRO A 147 -3.09 -20.39 -1.81
N THR A 148 -3.84 -20.11 -0.75
CA THR A 148 -5.18 -19.50 -0.80
C THR A 148 -5.09 -17.99 -0.54
N PRO A 149 -6.16 -17.21 -0.77
CA PRO A 149 -6.18 -15.78 -0.45
C PRO A 149 -5.95 -15.44 1.04
N LYS A 150 -6.13 -16.40 1.95
CA LYS A 150 -5.89 -16.24 3.40
C LYS A 150 -4.41 -16.42 3.76
N ASP A 151 -3.66 -17.14 2.95
CA ASP A 151 -2.23 -17.44 3.18
C ASP A 151 -1.32 -16.28 2.73
N ARG A 152 -1.87 -15.10 2.50
CA ARG A 152 -1.08 -13.94 2.09
C ARG A 152 -0.30 -13.39 3.29
N PRO A 153 1.03 -13.22 3.19
CA PRO A 153 1.84 -12.70 4.28
C PRO A 153 1.43 -11.30 4.74
N CYS A 154 1.02 -10.44 3.80
CA CYS A 154 0.44 -9.14 4.11
C CYS A 154 -0.34 -8.57 2.91
N SER A 155 -0.88 -7.36 3.05
CA SER A 155 -1.62 -6.64 1.99
C SER A 155 -0.81 -6.33 0.72
N HIS A 156 0.52 -6.39 0.80
CA HIS A 156 1.44 -6.14 -0.31
C HIS A 156 1.74 -7.38 -1.14
N TYR A 157 1.22 -8.54 -0.71
CA TYR A 157 1.29 -9.79 -1.45
C TYR A 157 -0.12 -10.17 -1.91
N THR A 158 -0.19 -10.80 -3.07
CA THR A 158 -1.43 -11.27 -3.67
C THR A 158 -1.17 -12.54 -4.46
N LEU A 159 -2.21 -13.34 -4.69
CA LEU A 159 -2.09 -14.46 -5.62
C LEU A 159 -1.85 -13.95 -7.04
N CYS A 160 -1.01 -14.68 -7.77
CA CYS A 160 -0.82 -14.48 -9.21
C CYS A 160 -2.18 -14.47 -9.90
N GLN A 161 -2.41 -13.48 -10.75
CA GLN A 161 -3.69 -13.35 -11.42
C GLN A 161 -3.98 -14.47 -12.41
N HIS A 162 -2.93 -15.07 -12.99
CA HIS A 162 -3.03 -16.06 -14.05
C HIS A 162 -3.12 -17.48 -13.49
N CYS A 163 -2.09 -17.95 -12.77
CA CYS A 163 -2.06 -19.34 -12.29
C CYS A 163 -2.78 -19.57 -10.96
N LYS A 164 -2.96 -18.54 -10.12
CA LYS A 164 -3.45 -18.64 -8.72
C LYS A 164 -2.64 -19.55 -7.80
N LYS A 165 -1.53 -20.14 -8.27
CA LYS A 165 -0.67 -21.09 -7.55
C LYS A 165 0.52 -20.46 -6.83
N ALA A 166 0.78 -19.18 -7.09
CA ALA A 166 1.92 -18.46 -6.51
C ALA A 166 1.46 -17.18 -5.82
N ILE A 167 2.05 -16.87 -4.67
CA ILE A 167 1.92 -15.57 -4.03
C ILE A 167 3.03 -14.68 -4.56
N VAL A 168 2.67 -13.49 -5.02
CA VAL A 168 3.58 -12.52 -5.63
C VAL A 168 3.44 -11.17 -4.94
N LYS A 169 4.54 -10.42 -4.90
CA LYS A 169 4.54 -9.05 -4.39
C LYS A 169 3.84 -8.12 -5.40
N GLY A 170 2.92 -7.29 -4.93
CA GLY A 170 2.25 -6.26 -5.72
C GLY A 170 0.76 -6.09 -5.41
N HIS A 171 0.13 -5.11 -6.05
CA HIS A 171 -1.27 -4.79 -5.84
C HIS A 171 -2.19 -5.39 -6.92
N ARG A 172 -3.31 -5.94 -6.40
CA ARG A 172 -4.41 -6.73 -6.97
C ARG A 172 -4.75 -6.71 -8.47
N SER A 173 -4.32 -5.74 -9.28
CA SER A 173 -4.87 -5.53 -10.64
C SER A 173 -4.01 -6.01 -11.80
N SER A 174 -2.73 -6.33 -11.60
CA SER A 174 -1.84 -6.73 -12.71
C SER A 174 -0.66 -7.60 -12.27
N THR A 175 -0.81 -8.34 -11.18
CA THR A 175 0.27 -9.12 -10.59
C THR A 175 0.37 -10.51 -11.21
N ALA A 176 1.48 -10.78 -11.87
CA ALA A 176 1.84 -12.08 -12.42
C ALA A 176 3.09 -12.63 -11.69
N CYS A 177 3.17 -13.95 -11.53
CA CYS A 177 4.43 -14.59 -11.12
C CYS A 177 5.43 -14.58 -12.28
N PRO A 178 6.73 -14.78 -12.01
CA PRO A 178 7.76 -14.78 -13.06
C PRO A 178 7.43 -15.70 -14.24
N GLU A 179 6.98 -16.92 -13.95
CA GLU A 179 6.56 -17.90 -14.97
C GLU A 179 5.40 -17.39 -15.84
N CYS A 180 4.32 -16.89 -15.21
CA CYS A 180 3.19 -16.36 -15.94
C CYS A 180 3.53 -15.09 -16.72
N LYS A 181 4.50 -14.30 -16.23
CA LYS A 181 4.98 -13.10 -16.92
C LYS A 181 5.67 -13.48 -18.24
N LEU A 182 6.55 -14.49 -18.22
CA LEU A 182 7.19 -15.02 -19.43
C LEU A 182 6.14 -15.55 -20.43
N LEU A 183 5.16 -16.33 -19.96
CA LEU A 183 4.10 -16.84 -20.83
C LEU A 183 3.21 -15.75 -21.43
N VAL A 184 3.04 -14.61 -20.75
CA VAL A 184 2.35 -13.43 -21.29
C VAL A 184 3.20 -12.74 -22.36
N GLU A 185 4.51 -12.59 -22.12
CA GLU A 185 5.45 -12.01 -23.08
C GLU A 185 5.57 -12.86 -24.35
N GLU A 186 5.51 -14.19 -24.22
CA GLU A 186 5.47 -15.15 -25.33
C GLU A 186 4.10 -15.21 -26.05
N GLY A 187 3.09 -14.48 -25.57
CA GLY A 187 1.74 -14.51 -26.15
C GLY A 187 0.95 -15.79 -25.90
N LYS A 188 1.45 -16.70 -25.04
CA LYS A 188 0.78 -17.96 -24.69
C LYS A 188 -0.41 -17.76 -23.74
N ILE A 189 -0.35 -16.71 -22.91
CA ILE A 189 -1.47 -16.31 -22.04
C ILE A 189 -2.03 -14.98 -22.52
N LYS A 190 -3.31 -14.98 -22.92
CA LYS A 190 -4.03 -13.73 -23.19
C LYS A 190 -4.30 -13.01 -21.87
N ILE A 191 -3.82 -11.77 -21.75
CA ILE A 191 -4.20 -10.88 -20.65
C ILE A 191 -5.70 -10.68 -20.75
N SER A 192 -6.48 -11.27 -19.83
CA SER A 192 -7.92 -11.01 -19.83
C SER A 192 -8.10 -9.51 -19.61
N GLN A 193 -8.67 -8.82 -20.61
CA GLN A 193 -8.96 -7.40 -20.49
C GLN A 193 -9.74 -7.19 -19.19
N LYS A 194 -9.25 -6.23 -18.37
CA LYS A 194 -9.71 -5.91 -17.02
C LYS A 194 -11.18 -6.26 -16.81
N ARG A 195 -11.46 -7.21 -15.91
CA ARG A 195 -12.81 -7.36 -15.37
C ARG A 195 -13.28 -5.99 -14.87
N SER A 196 -14.49 -5.62 -15.22
CA SER A 196 -15.22 -4.44 -14.77
C SER A 196 -14.93 -4.15 -13.29
N ARG A 197 -14.60 -2.89 -12.99
CA ARG A 197 -14.40 -2.47 -11.61
C ARG A 197 -15.76 -2.48 -10.91
N VAL A 198 -15.95 -3.40 -9.96
CA VAL A 198 -17.02 -3.26 -8.97
C VAL A 198 -16.62 -2.07 -8.08
N ARG A 199 -17.38 -0.97 -8.13
CA ARG A 199 -17.21 0.12 -7.17
C ARG A 199 -18.11 -0.18 -5.98
N PHE A 200 -17.50 -0.34 -4.81
CA PHE A 200 -18.24 -0.36 -3.56
C PHE A 200 -18.64 1.07 -3.23
N CYS A 201 -19.93 1.39 -3.30
CA CYS A 201 -20.44 2.69 -2.89
C CYS A 201 -20.51 2.70 -1.36
N LEU A 202 -19.66 3.50 -0.72
CA LEU A 202 -19.63 3.60 0.75
C LEU A 202 -20.93 4.19 1.31
N ASP A 203 -21.67 4.96 0.51
CA ASP A 203 -22.89 5.66 0.94
C ASP A 203 -24.13 4.76 0.90
N THR A 204 -24.17 3.75 0.03
CA THR A 204 -25.35 2.87 -0.14
C THR A 204 -25.14 1.45 0.37
N GLY A 205 -23.90 1.06 0.69
CA GLY A 205 -23.57 -0.31 1.12
C GLY A 205 -23.76 -1.37 0.04
N LEU A 206 -24.08 -0.98 -1.19
CA LEU A 206 -24.36 -1.89 -2.31
C LEU A 206 -23.21 -1.90 -3.32
N ASN A 207 -22.92 -3.08 -3.84
CA ASN A 207 -21.98 -3.29 -4.93
C ASN A 207 -22.59 -2.74 -6.23
N GLN A 208 -22.12 -1.59 -6.72
CA GLN A 208 -22.49 -1.13 -8.06
C GLN A 208 -21.53 -1.70 -9.10
N TYR A 209 -22.08 -2.50 -10.01
CA TYR A 209 -21.37 -2.94 -11.20
C TYR A 209 -21.19 -1.75 -12.13
N VAL A 210 -19.94 -1.38 -12.41
CA VAL A 210 -19.63 -0.39 -13.44
C VAL A 210 -19.11 -1.17 -14.66
N PRO A 211 -19.91 -1.28 -15.74
CA PRO A 211 -19.44 -1.86 -16.99
C PRO A 211 -18.19 -1.11 -17.48
N PRO A 212 -17.24 -1.78 -18.15
CA PRO A 212 -16.14 -1.08 -18.78
C PRO A 212 -16.74 -0.14 -19.85
N SER A 213 -16.65 1.17 -19.63
CA SER A 213 -17.08 2.16 -20.62
C SER A 213 -16.23 1.95 -21.88
N LYS A 214 -16.84 1.50 -22.97
CA LYS A 214 -16.21 1.49 -24.29
C LYS A 214 -15.97 2.96 -24.65
N PHE A 215 -14.76 3.46 -24.42
CA PHE A 215 -14.32 4.69 -25.04
C PHE A 215 -14.34 4.44 -26.55
N LYS A 216 -15.40 4.89 -27.24
CA LYS A 216 -15.34 5.07 -28.69
C LYS A 216 -14.31 6.16 -28.90
N ARG A 217 -13.14 5.76 -29.40
CA ARG A 217 -12.15 6.68 -29.93
C ARG A 217 -12.81 7.24 -31.19
N GLU A 218 -13.30 8.46 -31.14
CA GLU A 218 -13.75 9.16 -32.35
C GLU A 218 -12.50 9.30 -33.24
N GLU A 219 -12.48 8.54 -34.33
CA GLU A 219 -11.53 8.71 -35.41
C GLU A 219 -11.87 10.04 -36.08
N SER A 220 -11.13 11.09 -35.73
CA SER A 220 -11.11 12.33 -36.50
C SER A 220 -10.38 12.04 -37.81
N SER A 221 -11.16 11.81 -38.86
CA SER A 221 -10.73 11.88 -40.25
C SER A 221 -10.13 13.26 -40.52
N GLN A 222 -8.83 13.31 -40.78
CA GLN A 222 -8.17 14.47 -41.36
C GLN A 222 -8.32 14.39 -42.88
N GLU A 223 -9.13 15.28 -43.45
CA GLU A 223 -8.99 15.68 -44.85
C GLU A 223 -7.85 16.69 -44.94
N GLU A 224 -6.92 16.40 -45.85
CA GLU A 224 -5.92 17.33 -46.36
C GLU A 224 -6.60 18.36 -47.26
N GLU A 225 -6.26 19.64 -47.08
CA GLU A 225 -6.06 20.53 -48.23
C GLU A 225 -5.18 21.73 -47.90
N THR A 226 -4.62 22.29 -48.97
CA THR A 226 -3.33 22.94 -49.11
C THR A 226 -3.27 24.46 -48.88
N LYS A 227 -2.05 24.89 -48.52
CA LYS A 227 -1.30 26.09 -48.94
C LYS A 227 -1.56 27.51 -48.37
N GLU A 228 -0.41 28.09 -48.01
CA GLU A 228 0.08 29.46 -48.22
C GLU A 228 -0.21 30.59 -47.20
N THR A 229 0.91 30.98 -46.56
CA THR A 229 1.35 32.34 -46.17
C THR A 229 0.47 33.21 -45.27
N GLY A 230 1.04 33.62 -44.14
CA GLY A 230 0.56 34.80 -43.40
C GLY A 230 1.03 34.85 -41.96
N THR A 231 2.06 35.64 -41.71
CA THR A 231 2.52 36.10 -40.39
C THR A 231 1.35 36.67 -39.59
N ASN A 232 1.14 36.22 -38.34
CA ASN A 232 0.62 37.09 -37.27
C ASN A 232 0.75 36.49 -35.86
N ASN A 233 1.22 37.36 -34.96
CA ASN A 233 1.18 37.21 -33.51
C ASN A 233 -0.26 36.99 -33.03
N ASN A 234 -0.52 36.02 -32.16
CA ASN A 234 -1.53 36.19 -31.11
C ASN A 234 -1.41 35.22 -29.93
N LYS A 235 -1.77 35.78 -28.77
CA LYS A 235 -1.89 35.17 -27.44
C LYS A 235 -2.61 33.82 -27.46
N THR A 236 -2.01 32.83 -26.84
CA THR A 236 -2.69 31.58 -26.48
C THR A 236 -3.45 31.79 -25.17
N GLU A 237 -4.76 32.02 -25.27
CA GLU A 237 -5.69 31.84 -24.15
C GLU A 237 -5.84 30.35 -23.86
N LYS A 238 -5.76 29.99 -22.57
CA LYS A 238 -5.99 28.61 -22.10
C LYS A 238 -7.49 28.29 -22.21
N PRO A 239 -7.89 27.11 -22.71
CA PRO A 239 -9.30 26.74 -22.77
C PRO A 239 -9.89 26.57 -21.36
N HIS A 240 -11.03 27.23 -21.17
CA HIS A 240 -11.91 27.15 -20.03
C HIS A 240 -12.30 25.68 -19.77
N ARG A 241 -12.00 25.13 -18.59
CA ARG A 241 -12.52 23.81 -18.18
C ARG A 241 -14.03 23.92 -18.00
N VAL A 242 -14.78 23.24 -18.86
CA VAL A 242 -16.22 23.03 -18.71
C VAL A 242 -16.44 22.26 -17.40
N GLY A 243 -17.20 22.87 -16.49
CA GLY A 243 -17.61 22.26 -15.23
C GLY A 243 -18.51 21.06 -15.49
N TRP A 244 -18.21 19.94 -14.85
CA TRP A 244 -19.08 18.77 -14.81
C TRP A 244 -20.36 19.15 -14.05
N ARG A 245 -21.48 19.29 -14.75
CA ARG A 245 -22.80 19.29 -14.12
C ARG A 245 -23.22 17.84 -13.93
N PHE A 246 -23.48 17.45 -12.68
CA PHE A 246 -24.14 16.20 -12.35
C PHE A 246 -25.54 16.23 -12.95
N GLY A 247 -25.74 15.46 -14.03
CA GLY A 247 -27.06 15.17 -14.58
C GLY A 247 -27.81 14.22 -13.65
N GLU A 248 -29.11 14.49 -13.50
CA GLU A 248 -30.08 13.72 -12.77
C GLU A 248 -30.15 12.28 -13.31
N TYR A 249 -29.95 11.28 -12.45
CA TYR A 249 -30.20 9.90 -12.82
C TYR A 249 -31.64 9.54 -12.39
N GLN A 250 -32.46 9.24 -13.39
CA GLN A 250 -33.80 8.70 -13.20
C GLN A 250 -33.69 7.28 -12.61
N ARG A 251 -34.32 7.06 -11.46
CA ARG A 251 -34.41 5.73 -10.83
C ARG A 251 -35.22 4.82 -11.74
N VAL A 252 -34.70 3.64 -12.06
CA VAL A 252 -35.50 2.56 -12.66
C VAL A 252 -35.97 1.66 -11.51
N PRO A 253 -37.30 1.47 -11.32
CA PRO A 253 -37.83 0.52 -10.35
C PRO A 253 -37.39 -0.91 -10.68
N ILE A 254 -37.11 -1.70 -9.64
CA ILE A 254 -36.58 -3.07 -9.72
C ILE A 254 -37.63 -4.08 -10.26
N ASP A 255 -38.89 -3.69 -10.35
CA ASP A 255 -39.99 -4.58 -10.72
C ASP A 255 -40.04 -4.96 -12.22
N ALA A 256 -39.09 -4.47 -13.05
CA ALA A 256 -39.04 -4.76 -14.48
C ALA A 256 -38.14 -5.94 -14.89
N LEU A 257 -37.63 -6.74 -13.95
CA LEU A 257 -36.72 -7.87 -14.25
C LEU A 257 -37.26 -9.25 -13.86
N LEU A 258 -38.56 -9.39 -13.66
CA LEU A 258 -39.21 -10.69 -13.52
C LEU A 258 -40.43 -10.78 -14.44
N CYS A 259 -40.16 -11.06 -15.72
CA CYS A 259 -40.99 -11.82 -16.66
C CYS A 259 -40.04 -12.51 -17.65
#